data_AF-A0A5J4SNG4-F1
#
_entry.id   AF-A0A5J4SNG4-F1
#
_cell.length_a   1.000
_cell.length_b   1.000
_cell.length_c   1.000
_cell.angle_alpha   90.00
_cell.angle_beta   90.00
_cell.angle_gamma   90.00
#
_symmetry.space_group_name_H-M   'P 1'
#
loop_
_entity.id
_entity.type
_entity.pdbx_description
1 polymer ?
#
loop_
_entity_poly.entity_id
_entity_poly.type
_entity_poly.pdbx_seq_one_letter_code
_entity_poly.pdbx_strand_id
1 'polypeptide(L)' 'LIIDNAEKGLAKACAITGAQVFEYSAAPVFMAKHAKCRHQWLIEFAKMPDSISRFAVVQMV' A
#
# COMPACT_ATOMS: atom_id res chain seq x y z
N LEU A 1 0.06 -11.69 10.74
CA LEU A 1 -0.89 -10.69 11.26
C LEU A 1 -0.81 -9.34 10.54
N ILE A 2 0.33 -8.63 10.51
CA ILE A 2 0.45 -7.37 9.73
C ILE A 2 0.62 -7.60 8.23
N ILE A 3 1.44 -8.59 7.83
CA ILE A 3 1.68 -8.90 6.41
C ILE A 3 0.40 -9.43 5.74
N ASP A 4 -0.35 -10.33 6.39
CA ASP A 4 -1.57 -10.90 5.82
C ASP A 4 -2.64 -9.85 5.51
N ASN A 5 -2.74 -8.79 6.32
CA ASN A 5 -3.69 -7.73 6.06
C ASN A 5 -3.22 -6.80 4.94
N ALA A 6 -1.92 -6.54 4.85
CA ALA A 6 -1.34 -5.78 3.76
C ALA A 6 -1.57 -6.49 2.42
N GLU A 7 -1.31 -7.80 2.35
CA GLU A 7 -1.56 -8.59 1.14
C GLU A 7 -3.03 -8.60 0.73
N LYS A 8 -3.95 -8.73 1.70
CA LYS A 8 -5.39 -8.64 1.43
C LYS A 8 -5.81 -7.26 0.91
N GLY A 9 -5.27 -6.19 1.51
CA GLY A 9 -5.51 -4.83 1.06
C GLY A 9 -5.00 -4.60 -0.36
N LEU A 10 -3.79 -5.06 -0.65
CA LEU A 10 -3.14 -4.95 -1.94
C LEU A 10 -3.88 -5.75 -3.02
N ALA A 11 -4.26 -6.99 -2.74
CA ALA A 11 -5.04 -7.83 -3.65
C ALA A 11 -6.40 -7.19 -3.98
N LYS A 12 -7.07 -6.61 -2.98
CA LYS A 12 -8.33 -5.88 -3.18
C LYS A 12 -8.13 -4.63 -4.03
N ALA A 13 -7.08 -3.85 -3.76
CA ALA A 13 -6.74 -2.67 -4.55
C ALA A 13 -6.49 -3.04 -6.02
N CYS A 14 -5.66 -4.06 -6.26
CA CYS A 14 -5.40 -4.61 -7.59
C CYS A 14 -6.68 -5.05 -8.30
N ALA A 15 -7.59 -5.74 -7.62
CA ALA A 15 -8.85 -6.20 -8.20
C ALA A 15 -9.78 -5.04 -8.60
N ILE A 16 -9.81 -3.96 -7.82
CA ILE A 16 -10.69 -2.80 -8.07
C ILE A 16 -10.14 -1.88 -9.16
N THR A 17 -8.82 -1.70 -9.23
CA THR A 17 -8.17 -0.73 -10.13
C THR A 17 -7.55 -1.38 -11.37
N GLY A 18 -7.55 -2.72 -11.44
CA GLY A 18 -6.88 -3.48 -12.48
C GLY A 18 -5.34 -3.41 -12.43
N ALA A 19 -4.79 -2.99 -11.29
CA ALA A 19 -3.34 -2.93 -11.09
C ALA A 19 -2.75 -4.33 -10.89
N GLN A 20 -1.47 -4.45 -11.20
CA GLN A 20 -0.66 -5.61 -10.82
C GLN A 20 0.60 -5.09 -10.14
N VAL A 21 0.82 -5.55 -8.91
CA VAL A 21 2.03 -5.23 -8.14
C VAL A 21 3.07 -6.29 -8.41
N PHE A 22 4.29 -5.84 -8.71
CA PHE A 22 5.46 -6.69 -8.87
C PHE A 22 6.15 -6.87 -7.52
N GLU A 23 6.48 -5.76 -6.87
CA GLU A 23 7.17 -5.73 -5.58
C GLU A 23 6.62 -4.61 -4.70
N TYR A 24 6.66 -4.79 -3.39
CA TYR A 24 6.31 -3.74 -2.43
C TYR A 24 7.20 -3.79 -1.19
N SER A 25 7.46 -2.64 -0.60
CA SER A 25 8.24 -2.50 0.62
C SER A 25 7.60 -1.46 1.55
N ALA A 26 7.65 -1.71 2.86
CA ALA A 26 7.14 -0.81 3.87
C ALA A 26 8.28 -0.32 4.76
N ALA A 27 8.38 1.01 4.94
CA ALA A 27 9.40 1.64 5.76
C ALA A 27 8.75 2.51 6.85
N PRO A 28 9.29 2.53 8.08
CA PRO A 28 8.81 3.43 9.12
C PRO A 28 9.14 4.87 8.76
N VAL A 29 8.18 5.77 8.97
CA VAL A 29 8.40 7.21 8.86
C VAL A 29 8.59 7.78 10.25
N PHE A 30 9.84 8.10 10.60
CA PHE A 30 10.13 8.80 11.84
C PHE A 30 9.79 10.29 11.66
N MET A 31 8.65 10.70 12.23
CA MET A 31 8.37 12.12 12.45
C MET A 31 8.70 12.49 13.90
N ALA A 32 9.36 13.65 14.06
CA ALA A 32 10.01 14.10 15.29
C ALA A 32 9.19 13.92 16.58
N LYS A 33 9.90 13.52 17.66
CA LYS A 33 9.64 13.42 19.12
C LYS A 33 8.22 13.18 19.71
N HIS A 34 7.12 13.45 19.00
CA HIS A 34 5.74 13.28 19.47
C HIS A 34 4.75 12.77 18.40
N ALA A 35 5.22 12.35 17.21
CA ALA A 35 4.33 11.97 16.12
C ALA A 35 3.95 10.47 16.15
N LYS A 36 2.69 10.17 15.81
CA LYS A 36 2.15 8.81 15.63
C LYS A 36 3.05 8.02 14.68
N CYS A 37 3.38 6.77 15.04
CA CYS A 37 4.12 5.87 14.16
C CYS A 37 3.33 5.65 12.86
N ARG A 38 3.87 6.08 11.72
CA ARG A 38 3.28 5.88 10.40
C ARG A 38 4.25 5.06 9.56
N HIS A 39 3.68 4.25 8.68
CA HIS A 39 4.45 3.50 7.68
C HIS A 39 4.25 4.16 6.32
N GLN A 40 5.32 4.24 5.54
CA GLN A 40 5.29 4.55 4.13
C GLN A 40 5.40 3.25 3.33
N TRP A 41 4.73 3.23 2.19
CA TRP A 41 4.73 2.09 1.27
C TRP A 41 5.36 2.53 -0.03
N LEU A 42 6.33 1.75 -0.50
CA LEU A 42 6.86 1.80 -1.85
C LEU A 42 6.28 0.60 -2.60
N ILE A 43 5.68 0.84 -3.76
CA ILE A 43 5.00 -0.19 -4.55
C ILE A 43 5.46 -0.05 -5.99
N GLU A 44 5.99 -1.14 -6.53
CA GLU A 44 6.35 -1.28 -7.92
C GLU A 44 5.22 -1.99 -8.68
N PHE A 45 4.73 -1.35 -9.73
CA PHE A 45 3.63 -1.87 -10.53
C PHE A 45 4.16 -2.55 -11.79
N ALA A 46 3.84 -3.84 -11.97
CA ALA A 46 3.92 -4.48 -13.27
C ALA A 46 2.88 -3.90 -14.24
N LYS A 47 1.72 -3.50 -13.72
CA LYS A 47 0.66 -2.80 -14.46
C LYS A 47 0.07 -1.69 -13.59
N MET A 48 0.12 -0.47 -14.12
CA MET A 48 -0.43 0.70 -13.44
C MET A 48 -1.93 0.56 -13.19
N PRO A 49 -2.44 1.01 -12.01
CA PRO A 49 -3.87 1.13 -11.77
C PRO A 49 -4.52 2.12 -12.73
N ASP A 50 -5.83 1.99 -12.92
CA ASP A 50 -6.65 3.01 -13.58
C ASP A 50 -6.57 4.39 -12.87
N SER A 51 -6.38 4.39 -11.54
CA SER A 51 -6.16 5.59 -10.75
C SER A 51 -5.34 5.28 -9.50
N ILE A 52 -4.18 5.95 -9.36
CA ILE A 52 -3.32 5.86 -8.18
C ILE A 52 -4.08 6.29 -6.92
N SER A 53 -4.92 7.33 -7.01
CA SER A 53 -5.72 7.80 -5.87
C SER A 53 -6.72 6.73 -5.42
N ARG A 54 -7.38 6.04 -6.35
CA ARG A 54 -8.28 4.92 -6.01
C ARG A 54 -7.53 3.73 -5.43
N PHE A 55 -6.32 3.47 -5.90
CA PHE A 55 -5.47 2.43 -5.35
C PHE A 55 -5.07 2.75 -3.90
N ALA A 56 -4.67 4.00 -3.63
CA ALA A 56 -4.15 4.43 -2.32
C ALA A 56 -5.23 4.55 -1.22
N VAL A 57 -6.50 4.72 -1.57
CA VAL A 57 -7.59 4.79 -0.58
C VAL A 57 -8.09 3.42 -0.12
N VAL A 58 -7.69 2.33 -0.78
CA VAL A 58 -8.00 0.99 -0.31
C VAL A 58 -7.17 0.74 0.95
N GLN A 59 -7.81 0.81 2.11
CA GLN A 59 -7.18 0.60 3.41
C GLN A 59 -6.46 -0.75 3.45
N MET A 60 -5.12 -0.68 3.52
CA MET A 60 -4.27 -1.78 3.99
C MET A 60 -4.32 -1.70 5.52
N VAL A 61 -5.07 -2.61 6.15
CA VAL A 61 -5.46 -2.53 7.57
C VAL A 61 -4.39 -3.05 8.51
#